data_AF-A0A9D7KVW7-F1
#
_entry.id   AF-A0A9D7KVW7-F1
#
_cell.length_a   1.000
_cell.length_b   1.000
_cell.length_c   1.000
_cell.angle_alpha   90.00
_cell.angle_beta   90.00
_cell.angle_gamma   90.00
#
_symmetry.space_group_name_H-M   'P 1'
#
loop_
_entity.id
_entity.type
_entity.pdbx_description
1 polymer ?
#
loop_
_entity_poly.entity_id
_entity_poly.type
_entity_poly.pdbx_seq_one_letter_code
_entity_poly.pdbx_strand_id
1 'polypeptide(L)'
;MKKIYLLTVLVSGFLFLTTQSAIAQTEIPVASFDENMVLTIPTDAELSPVYTVDISNMGFKDAAAADRFFRSMTDNLVNAKVDYAAQTATVHLMLQYAPTPDWGVAKWNTYFTSVSSRYLGAYNKFNE
;
A
#
# COMPACT_ATOMS: atom_id res chain seq x y z
N MET A 1 -51.02 -24.18 -56.67
CA MET A 1 -49.58 -24.53 -56.79
C MET A 1 -48.86 -23.40 -57.51
N LYS A 2 -48.05 -22.60 -56.81
CA LYS A 2 -47.14 -21.61 -57.39
C LYS A 2 -45.90 -21.54 -56.50
N LYS A 3 -44.76 -21.94 -57.05
CA LYS A 3 -43.40 -21.71 -56.52
C LYS A 3 -43.07 -20.23 -56.75
N ILE A 4 -42.24 -19.62 -55.90
CA ILE A 4 -41.23 -18.60 -56.26
C ILE A 4 -40.41 -18.14 -55.03
N TYR A 5 -39.12 -18.50 -55.12
CA TYR A 5 -37.84 -17.86 -54.73
C TYR A 5 -37.54 -17.33 -53.31
N LEU A 6 -36.60 -18.07 -52.68
CA LEU A 6 -35.37 -17.64 -52.01
C LEU A 6 -35.10 -16.12 -51.98
N LEU A 7 -34.90 -15.59 -50.78
CA LEU A 7 -33.98 -14.48 -50.53
C LEU A 7 -33.15 -14.79 -49.29
N THR A 8 -31.91 -15.22 -49.50
CA THR A 8 -30.86 -15.37 -48.50
C THR A 8 -30.35 -13.98 -48.10
N VAL A 9 -30.65 -13.55 -46.88
CA VAL A 9 -30.02 -12.35 -46.29
C VAL A 9 -28.78 -12.79 -45.51
N LEU A 10 -27.62 -12.49 -46.09
CA LEU A 10 -26.32 -12.59 -45.47
C LEU A 10 -26.23 -11.53 -44.36
N VAL A 11 -26.29 -11.92 -43.09
CA VAL A 11 -26.01 -11.01 -41.97
C VAL A 11 -24.56 -11.18 -41.55
N SER A 12 -23.71 -10.31 -42.09
CA SER A 12 -22.33 -10.13 -41.64
C SER A 12 -22.35 -9.42 -40.28
N GLY A 13 -22.35 -10.20 -39.19
CA GLY A 13 -22.17 -9.70 -37.83
C GLY A 13 -20.71 -9.34 -37.57
N PHE A 14 -20.44 -8.04 -37.53
CA PHE A 14 -19.17 -7.43 -37.13
C PHE A 14 -18.66 -8.01 -35.80
N LEU A 15 -17.46 -8.59 -35.81
CA LEU A 15 -16.69 -8.96 -34.62
C LEU A 15 -16.25 -7.68 -33.92
N PHE A 16 -16.95 -7.29 -32.85
CA PHE A 16 -16.42 -6.32 -31.89
C PHE A 16 -15.37 -7.03 -31.01
N LEU A 17 -14.11 -7.02 -31.46
CA LEU A 17 -12.97 -7.26 -30.59
C LEU A 17 -12.82 -6.06 -29.66
N THR A 18 -13.42 -6.13 -28.48
CA THR A 18 -13.14 -5.20 -27.39
C THR A 18 -11.73 -5.49 -26.87
N THR A 19 -10.74 -4.73 -27.33
CA THR A 19 -9.42 -4.70 -26.71
C THR A 19 -9.57 -4.08 -25.32
N GLN A 20 -9.75 -4.91 -24.31
CA GLN A 20 -9.75 -4.48 -22.92
C GLN A 20 -8.31 -4.12 -22.57
N SER A 21 -7.98 -2.83 -22.63
CA SER A 21 -6.71 -2.32 -22.13
C SER A 21 -6.66 -2.61 -20.63
N ALA A 22 -5.93 -3.65 -20.24
CA ALA A 22 -5.58 -3.89 -18.85
C ALA A 22 -4.71 -2.71 -18.41
N ILE A 23 -5.29 -1.79 -17.65
CA ILE A 23 -4.52 -0.77 -16.94
C ILE A 23 -3.69 -1.55 -15.93
N ALA A 24 -2.39 -1.63 -16.14
CA ALA A 24 -1.47 -2.21 -15.18
C ALA A 24 -1.57 -1.39 -13.89
N GLN A 25 -2.26 -1.93 -12.89
CA GLN A 25 -2.29 -1.34 -11.56
C GLN A 25 -0.90 -1.57 -10.97
N THR A 26 -0.12 -0.50 -10.83
CA THR A 26 1.18 -0.57 -10.16
C THR A 26 0.96 -1.11 -8.76
N GLU A 27 1.56 -2.27 -8.46
CA GLU A 27 1.45 -2.89 -7.15
C GLU A 27 2.03 -1.94 -6.09
N ILE A 28 1.32 -1.79 -4.97
CA ILE A 28 1.81 -0.98 -3.85
C ILE A 28 2.95 -1.77 -3.17
N PRO A 29 4.16 -1.22 -3.07
CA PRO A 29 5.29 -1.93 -2.50
C PRO A 29 5.10 -2.20 -1.00
N VAL A 30 5.72 -3.28 -0.53
CA VAL A 30 5.61 -3.74 0.86
C VAL A 30 6.79 -3.25 1.67
N ALA A 31 6.52 -2.60 2.80
CA ALA A 31 7.48 -2.30 3.85
C ALA A 31 7.25 -3.25 5.05
N SER A 32 8.24 -3.38 5.93
CA SER A 32 8.15 -4.28 7.09
C SER A 32 8.66 -3.64 8.37
N PHE A 33 8.16 -4.11 9.51
CA PHE A 33 8.74 -3.81 10.81
C PHE A 33 9.65 -4.96 11.28
N ASP A 34 10.72 -4.60 11.98
CA ASP A 34 11.49 -5.55 12.78
C ASP A 34 10.97 -5.62 14.24
N GLU A 35 11.62 -6.45 15.06
CA GLU A 35 11.35 -6.58 16.50
C GLU A 35 11.55 -5.29 17.31
N ASN A 36 12.29 -4.32 16.79
CA ASN A 36 12.57 -3.02 17.41
C ASN A 36 11.64 -1.91 16.89
N MET A 37 10.59 -2.28 16.15
CA MET A 37 9.66 -1.35 15.51
C MET A 37 10.35 -0.38 14.54
N VAL A 38 11.44 -0.81 13.90
CA VAL A 38 12.06 -0.09 12.79
C VAL A 38 11.29 -0.43 11.50
N LEU A 39 10.65 0.57 10.89
CA LEU A 39 10.05 0.40 9.57
C LEU A 39 11.15 0.40 8.50
N THR A 40 11.18 -0.62 7.66
CA THR A 40 12.16 -0.78 6.58
C THR A 40 11.46 -0.76 5.23
N ILE A 41 11.90 0.16 4.36
CA ILE A 41 11.53 0.23 2.96
C ILE A 41 12.49 -0.63 2.13
N PRO A 42 12.00 -1.45 1.19
CA PRO A 42 12.82 -2.25 0.28
C PRO A 42 13.78 -1.39 -0.56
N THR A 43 15.05 -1.80 -0.62
CA THR A 43 16.11 -1.04 -1.32
C THR A 43 16.27 -1.40 -2.79
N ASP A 44 15.59 -2.46 -3.23
CA ASP A 44 15.56 -3.00 -4.59
C ASP A 44 14.45 -2.39 -5.45
N ALA A 45 13.62 -1.51 -4.89
CA ALA A 45 12.52 -0.83 -5.58
C ALA A 45 12.70 0.71 -5.60
N GLU A 46 12.02 1.35 -6.56
CA GLU A 46 11.91 2.81 -6.59
C GLU A 46 11.16 3.31 -5.35
N LEU A 47 11.53 4.49 -4.86
CA LEU A 47 10.84 5.13 -3.75
C LEU A 47 9.37 5.40 -4.14
N SER A 48 8.46 4.87 -3.34
CA SER A 48 7.02 5.09 -3.49
C SER A 48 6.53 6.06 -2.41
N PRO A 49 5.51 6.90 -2.68
CA PRO A 49 4.86 7.69 -1.65
C PRO A 49 3.96 6.84 -0.73
N VAL A 50 3.67 5.58 -1.08
CA VAL A 50 2.76 4.70 -0.35
C VAL A 50 3.35 3.30 -0.23
N TYR A 51 3.30 2.73 0.97
CA TYR A 51 3.69 1.36 1.26
C TYR A 51 2.58 0.64 2.04
N THR A 52 2.43 -0.66 1.79
CA THR A 52 1.65 -1.54 2.66
C THR A 52 2.57 -2.25 3.65
N VAL A 53 2.03 -2.62 4.80
CA VAL A 53 2.72 -3.36 5.85
C VAL A 53 1.80 -4.47 6.35
N ASP A 54 2.31 -5.70 6.41
CA ASP A 54 1.65 -6.80 7.12
C ASP A 54 1.86 -6.64 8.63
N ILE A 55 0.76 -6.63 9.38
CA ILE A 55 0.78 -6.44 10.84
C ILE A 55 0.41 -7.70 11.60
N SER A 56 0.17 -8.82 10.91
CA SER A 56 -0.28 -10.10 11.50
C SER A 56 0.66 -10.62 12.59
N ASN A 57 1.96 -10.39 12.43
CA ASN A 57 2.99 -10.84 13.35
C ASN A 57 3.41 -9.77 14.37
N MET A 58 2.78 -8.58 14.35
CA MET A 58 3.14 -7.51 15.28
C MET A 58 2.56 -7.70 16.67
N GLY A 59 1.60 -8.61 16.88
CA GLY A 59 1.14 -8.98 18.23
C GLY A 59 0.33 -7.91 18.97
N PHE A 60 -0.38 -7.02 18.25
CA PHE A 60 -1.26 -6.04 18.88
C PHE A 60 -2.37 -6.74 19.70
N LYS A 61 -2.57 -6.30 20.94
CA LYS A 61 -3.57 -6.90 21.86
C LYS A 61 -5.01 -6.80 21.34
N ASP A 62 -5.32 -5.70 20.65
CA ASP A 62 -6.64 -5.42 20.08
C ASP A 62 -6.54 -4.35 18.97
N ALA A 63 -7.65 -4.13 18.27
CA ALA A 63 -7.75 -3.13 17.20
C ALA A 63 -7.49 -1.70 17.68
N ALA A 64 -7.82 -1.38 18.94
CA ALA A 64 -7.64 -0.04 19.50
C ALA A 64 -6.16 0.26 19.80
N ALA A 65 -5.41 -0.74 20.24
CA ALA A 65 -3.96 -0.65 20.42
C ALA A 65 -3.26 -0.42 19.07
N ALA A 66 -3.65 -1.17 18.04
CA ALA A 66 -3.14 -0.99 16.69
C ALA A 66 -3.43 0.43 16.17
N ASP A 67 -4.68 0.91 16.25
CA ASP A 67 -5.06 2.26 15.81
C ASP A 67 -4.26 3.35 16.55
N ARG A 68 -4.10 3.24 17.88
CA ARG A 68 -3.30 4.19 18.67
C ARG A 68 -1.83 4.19 18.27
N PHE A 69 -1.25 3.01 18.02
CA PHE A 69 0.13 2.89 17.55
C PHE A 69 0.32 3.58 16.20
N PHE A 70 -0.49 3.23 15.18
CA PHE A 70 -0.34 3.82 13.85
C PHE A 70 -0.65 5.33 13.81
N ARG A 71 -1.58 5.80 14.66
CA ARG A 71 -1.78 7.24 14.86
C ARG A 71 -0.56 7.93 15.45
N SER A 72 0.13 7.28 16.39
CA SER A 72 1.34 7.85 17.02
C SER A 72 2.54 7.95 16.08
N MET A 73 2.52 7.21 14.96
CA MET A 73 3.52 7.35 13.90
C MET A 73 3.32 8.60 13.06
N THR A 74 2.13 9.21 13.09
CA THR A 74 1.80 10.32 12.21
C THR A 74 2.51 11.60 12.64
N ASP A 75 3.25 12.21 11.70
CA ASP A 75 3.91 13.50 11.84
C ASP A 75 3.97 14.22 10.49
N ASN A 76 4.86 15.21 10.34
CA ASN A 76 4.98 15.98 9.11
C ASN A 76 5.50 15.15 7.93
N LEU A 77 6.19 14.04 8.18
CA LEU A 77 6.82 13.21 7.15
C LEU A 77 6.03 11.93 6.87
N VAL A 78 5.28 11.43 7.84
CA VAL A 78 4.61 10.13 7.76
C VAL A 78 3.16 10.25 8.18
N ASN A 79 2.28 9.57 7.46
CA ASN A 79 0.92 9.28 7.90
C ASN A 79 0.69 7.78 7.79
N ALA A 80 0.15 7.15 8.83
CA ALA A 80 -0.15 5.73 8.80
C ALA A 80 -1.61 5.45 9.17
N LYS A 81 -2.20 4.47 8.48
CA LYS A 81 -3.55 3.98 8.73
C LYS A 81 -3.52 2.47 8.84
N VAL A 82 -4.34 1.93 9.74
CA VAL A 82 -4.43 0.49 9.97
C VAL A 82 -5.81 -0.04 9.61
N ASP A 83 -5.83 -1.17 8.93
CA ASP A 83 -6.98 -2.06 8.82
C ASP A 83 -6.66 -3.34 9.62
N TYR A 84 -7.08 -3.33 10.88
CA TYR A 84 -6.84 -4.45 11.78
C TYR A 84 -7.61 -5.70 11.38
N ALA A 85 -8.78 -5.58 10.74
CA ALA A 85 -9.52 -6.76 10.28
C ALA A 85 -8.77 -7.46 9.15
N ALA A 86 -8.18 -6.68 8.24
CA ALA A 86 -7.34 -7.19 7.16
C ALA A 86 -5.91 -7.53 7.59
N GLN A 87 -5.51 -7.21 8.84
CA GLN A 87 -4.13 -7.33 9.33
C GLN A 87 -3.12 -6.58 8.43
N THR A 88 -3.51 -5.40 7.95
CA THR A 88 -2.64 -4.56 7.12
C THR A 88 -2.60 -3.12 7.62
N ALA A 89 -1.50 -2.43 7.34
CA ALA A 89 -1.40 -1.00 7.48
C ALA A 89 -0.92 -0.35 6.17
N THR A 90 -1.31 0.89 5.93
CA THR A 90 -0.83 1.73 4.84
C THR A 90 -0.03 2.87 5.42
N VAL A 91 1.21 3.02 4.95
CA VAL A 91 2.12 4.10 5.33
C VAL A 91 2.29 5.03 4.14
N HIS A 92 1.94 6.29 4.34
CA HIS A 92 2.13 7.37 3.39
C HIS A 92 3.36 8.18 3.77
N LEU A 93 4.28 8.34 2.81
CA LEU A 93 5.43 9.23 2.92
C LEU A 93 5.08 10.57 2.30
N MET A 94 5.22 11.64 3.08
CA MET A 94 5.03 13.00 2.59
C MET A 94 6.33 13.51 1.95
N LEU A 95 6.64 12.98 0.77
CA LEU A 95 7.91 13.24 0.06
C LEU A 95 8.19 14.74 -0.11
N GLN A 96 7.16 15.56 -0.28
CA GLN A 96 7.25 17.02 -0.42
C GLN A 96 7.70 17.76 0.86
N TYR A 97 7.63 17.11 2.02
CA TYR A 97 8.06 17.67 3.30
C TYR A 97 9.41 17.11 3.76
N ALA A 98 10.03 16.23 2.97
CA ALA A 98 11.39 15.78 3.23
C ALA A 98 12.35 16.99 3.31
N PRO A 99 13.30 17.02 4.28
CA PRO A 99 14.22 18.15 4.46
C PRO A 99 14.99 18.55 3.20
N THR A 100 15.28 17.57 2.34
CA THR A 100 15.91 17.79 1.03
C THR A 100 15.22 16.92 -0.02
N PRO A 101 15.15 17.39 -1.28
CA PRO A 101 14.42 16.69 -2.35
C PRO A 101 15.09 15.38 -2.81
N ASP A 102 16.31 15.10 -2.37
CA ASP A 102 17.13 13.94 -2.73
C ASP A 102 17.00 12.77 -1.75
N TRP A 103 16.01 12.79 -0.84
CA TRP A 103 15.75 11.66 0.04
C TRP A 103 15.29 10.42 -0.74
N GLY A 104 16.25 9.57 -1.09
CA GLY A 104 15.98 8.20 -1.56
C GLY A 104 15.69 7.24 -0.41
N VAL A 105 15.46 5.96 -0.75
CA VAL A 105 15.13 4.88 0.21
C VAL A 105 16.10 4.83 1.40
N ALA A 106 17.41 4.96 1.17
CA ALA A 106 18.40 4.92 2.24
C ALA A 106 18.23 6.02 3.29
N LYS A 107 17.82 7.23 2.86
CA LYS A 107 17.56 8.36 3.78
C LYS A 107 16.27 8.15 4.57
N TRP A 108 15.23 7.62 3.93
CA TRP A 108 14.00 7.22 4.62
C TRP A 108 14.23 6.11 5.65
N ASN A 109 15.01 5.08 5.32
CA ASN A 109 15.36 4.03 6.28
C ASN A 109 16.20 4.60 7.44
N THR A 110 17.11 5.55 7.18
CA THR A 110 17.82 6.27 8.26
C THR A 110 16.85 7.03 9.16
N TYR A 111 15.85 7.70 8.58
CA TYR A 111 14.81 8.37 9.33
C TYR A 111 14.02 7.39 10.21
N PHE A 112 13.56 6.26 9.67
CA PHE A 112 12.83 5.26 10.45
C PHE A 112 13.64 4.66 11.59
N THR A 113 14.94 4.42 11.37
CA THR A 113 15.86 4.06 12.46
C THR A 113 15.94 5.14 13.54
N SER A 114 15.94 6.43 13.16
CA SER A 114 16.03 7.53 14.13
C SER A 114 14.78 7.68 15.01
N VAL A 115 13.61 7.25 14.52
CA VAL A 115 12.32 7.35 15.24
C VAL A 115 11.85 6.03 15.85
N SER A 116 12.55 4.92 15.62
CA SER A 116 12.12 3.59 16.08
C SER A 116 11.96 3.49 17.59
N SER A 117 12.81 4.16 18.38
CA SER A 117 12.67 4.19 19.84
C SER A 117 11.35 4.81 20.30
N ARG A 118 10.85 5.83 19.58
CA ARG A 118 9.52 6.42 19.81
C ARG A 118 8.43 5.41 19.48
N TYR A 119 8.56 4.69 18.37
CA TYR A 119 7.59 3.68 17.94
C TYR A 119 7.53 2.51 18.91
N LEU A 120 8.68 1.98 19.34
CA LEU A 120 8.76 0.91 20.34
C LEU A 120 8.11 1.33 21.67
N GLY A 121 8.38 2.55 22.13
CA GLY A 121 7.72 3.09 23.33
C GLY A 121 6.21 3.19 23.20
N ALA A 122 5.71 3.66 22.05
CA ALA A 122 4.27 3.71 21.77
C ALA A 122 3.65 2.30 21.68
N TYR A 123 4.32 1.38 20.99
CA TYR A 123 3.89 -0.01 20.87
C TYR A 123 3.74 -0.66 22.25
N ASN A 124 4.76 -0.58 23.11
CA ASN A 124 4.70 -1.14 24.46
C ASN A 124 3.56 -0.52 25.27
N LYS A 125 3.49 0.82 25.31
CA LYS A 125 2.47 1.56 26.06
C LYS A 125 1.04 1.19 25.68
N PHE A 126 0.78 0.91 24.40
CA PHE A 126 -0.56 0.58 23.93
C PHE A 126 -0.90 -0.91 24.03
N ASN A 127 0.10 -1.78 24.20
CA ASN A 127 -0.06 -3.23 24.32
C ASN A 127 0.04 -3.78 25.75
N GLU A 128 0.39 -2.96 26.74
CA GLU A 128 0.15 -3.22 28.17
C GLU A 128 -1.35 -3.38 28.48
#